data_AF-A0A2V8MER2-F1
#
_entry.id   AF-A0A2V8MER2-F1
#
_cell.length_a   1.000
_cell.length_b   1.000
_cell.length_c   1.000
_cell.angle_alpha   90.00
_cell.angle_beta   90.00
_cell.angle_gamma   90.00
#
_symmetry.space_group_name_H-M   'P 1'
#
loop_
_entity.id
_entity.type
_entity.pdbx_description
1 polymer ?
#
loop_
_entity_poly.entity_id
_entity_poly.type
_entity_poly.pdbx_seq_one_letter_code
_entity_poly.pdbx_strand_id
1 'polypeptide(L)' 'MIQDVLKQIKSGKSLAEALSAHPKYFSRLYVNMVRAGEAGGVLDSILERLLEFQRSADELRSIGMVHT' A
#
# COMPACT_ATOMS: atom_id res chain seq x y z
N MET A 1 0.49 -13.41 -6.27
CA MET A 1 0.58 -11.95 -6.01
C MET A 1 1.96 -11.58 -5.50
N ILE A 2 2.36 -11.89 -4.26
CA ILE A 2 3.69 -11.50 -3.72
C ILE A 2 4.89 -11.97 -4.58
N GLN A 3 4.84 -13.18 -5.14
CA GLN A 3 5.88 -13.66 -6.05
C GLN A 3 6.00 -12.83 -7.35
N ASP A 4 4.88 -12.30 -7.84
CA ASP A 4 4.87 -11.43 -9.01
C ASP A 4 5.45 -10.05 -8.68
N VAL A 5 5.07 -9.47 -7.53
CA VAL A 5 5.68 -8.24 -7.00
C VAL A 5 7.20 -8.39 -6.90
N LEU A 6 7.67 -9.48 -6.28
CA LEU A 6 9.09 -9.76 -6.14
C LEU A 6 9.80 -9.89 -7.50
N LYS A 7 9.17 -10.58 -8.46
CA LYS A 7 9.71 -10.71 -9.82
C LYS A 7 9.83 -9.35 -10.50
N GLN A 8 8.82 -8.49 -10.37
CA GLN A 8 8.83 -7.16 -10.96
C GLN A 8 9.93 -6.26 -10.37
N ILE A 9 10.09 -6.28 -9.04
CA ILE A 9 11.17 -5.54 -8.36
C ILE A 9 12.54 -6.05 -8.82
N LYS A 10 12.74 -7.37 -8.87
CA LYS A 10 14.00 -7.97 -9.37
C LYS A 10 14.28 -7.63 -10.83
N SER A 11 13.25 -7.34 -11.62
CA SER A 11 13.41 -6.87 -13.01
C SER A 11 13.71 -5.37 -13.15
N GLY A 12 13.83 -4.64 -12.03
CA GLY A 12 14.19 -3.23 -12.00
C GLY A 12 13.01 -2.25 -11.91
N LYS A 13 11.78 -2.75 -11.76
CA LYS A 13 10.62 -1.87 -11.52
C LYS A 13 10.63 -1.35 -10.09
N SER A 14 10.05 -0.16 -9.89
CA SER A 14 9.81 0.38 -8.56
C SER A 14 8.79 -0.48 -7.79
N LEU A 15 8.80 -0.39 -6.46
CA LEU A 15 7.78 -1.00 -5.60
C LEU A 15 6.39 -0.47 -5.98
N ALA A 16 6.21 0.84 -6.18
CA ALA A 16 4.93 1.40 -6.58
C ALA A 16 4.43 0.81 -7.92
N GLU A 17 5.31 0.61 -8.89
CA GLU A 17 4.95 -0.02 -10.17
C GLU A 17 4.53 -1.48 -9.97
N ALA A 18 5.31 -2.26 -9.20
CA ALA A 18 5.00 -3.65 -8.91
C ALA A 18 3.65 -3.81 -8.15
N LEU A 19 3.37 -2.93 -7.18
CA LEU A 19 2.10 -2.93 -6.45
C LEU A 19 0.92 -2.50 -7.33
N SER A 20 1.12 -1.58 -8.27
CA SER A 20 0.07 -1.09 -9.16
C SER A 20 -0.52 -2.18 -10.08
N ALA A 21 0.23 -3.25 -10.35
CA ALA A 21 -0.24 -4.41 -11.09
C ALA A 21 -1.29 -5.25 -10.33
N HIS A 22 -1.57 -4.92 -9.06
CA HIS A 22 -2.48 -5.66 -8.20
C HIS A 22 -3.54 -4.74 -7.53
N PRO A 23 -4.40 -4.06 -8.31
CA PRO A 23 -5.35 -3.06 -7.81
C PRO A 23 -6.44 -3.64 -6.88
N LYS A 24 -6.65 -4.96 -6.90
CA LYS A 24 -7.54 -5.67 -5.96
C LYS A 24 -7.06 -5.54 -4.51
N TYR A 25 -5.75 -5.37 -4.30
CA TYR A 25 -5.13 -5.33 -2.96
C TYR A 25 -4.59 -3.94 -2.61
N PHE A 26 -4.10 -3.21 -3.61
CA PHE A 26 -3.50 -1.89 -3.40
C PHE A 26 -4.34 -0.82 -4.09
N SER A 27 -4.93 0.07 -3.29
CA SER A 27 -5.69 1.19 -3.82
C SER A 27 -4.76 2.18 -4.56
N ARG A 28 -5.35 3.00 -5.43
CA ARG A 28 -4.61 4.06 -6.13
C ARG A 28 -3.89 5.01 -5.15
N LEU A 29 -4.52 5.32 -4.01
CA LEU A 29 -3.91 6.13 -2.97
C LEU A 29 -2.67 5.45 -2.36
N TYR A 30 -2.78 4.16 -2.03
CA TYR A 30 -1.65 3.38 -1.49
C TYR A 30 -0.45 3.42 -2.44
N VAL A 31 -0.68 3.11 -3.73
CA VAL A 31 0.36 3.12 -4.76
C VAL A 31 1.00 4.50 -4.92
N ASN A 32 0.22 5.58 -4.89
CA ASN A 32 0.74 6.94 -5.02
C ASN A 32 1.58 7.37 -3.82
N MET A 33 1.19 6.97 -2.60
CA MET A 33 1.97 7.21 -1.39
C MET A 33 3.31 6.49 -1.45
N VAL A 34 3.31 5.20 -1.81
CA VAL A 34 4.55 4.42 -2.01
C VAL A 34 5.44 5.09 -3.05
N ARG A 35 4.88 5.53 -4.20
CA ARG A 35 5.64 6.25 -5.23
C ARG A 35 6.31 7.51 -4.70
N ALA A 36 5.60 8.30 -3.89
CA ALA A 36 6.16 9.50 -3.26
C ALA A 36 7.27 9.16 -2.26
N GLY A 37 7.10 8.08 -1.48
CA GLY A 37 8.11 7.57 -0.55
C GLY A 37 9.38 7.09 -1.26
N GLU A 38 9.24 6.35 -2.36
CA GLU A 38 10.37 5.92 -3.19
C GLU A 38 11.12 7.13 -3.78
N ALA A 39 10.40 8.09 -4.37
CA ALA A 39 11.01 9.27 -4.98
C ALA A 39 11.69 10.19 -3.95
N GLY A 40 11.15 10.27 -2.72
CA GLY A 40 11.68 11.09 -1.64
C GLY A 40 12.71 10.39 -0.74
N GLY A 41 12.94 9.09 -0.91
CA GLY A 41 13.83 8.31 -0.04
C GLY A 41 13.30 8.14 1.39
N VAL A 42 11.98 8.17 1.58
CA VAL A 42 11.30 8.13 2.89
C VAL A 42 10.24 7.01 2.95
N LEU A 43 10.51 5.91 2.24
CA LEU A 43 9.57 4.79 2.08
C LEU A 43 9.17 4.15 3.43
N ASP A 44 10.09 4.09 4.38
CA ASP A 44 9.87 3.64 5.75
C ASP A 44 8.72 4.42 6.44
N SER A 45 8.84 5.75 6.49
CA SER A 45 7.83 6.62 7.11
C SER A 45 6.48 6.54 6.39
N ILE A 46 6.50 6.34 5.07
CA ILE A 46 5.28 6.17 4.27
C ILE A 46 4.58 4.86 4.59
N LEU A 47 5.32 3.76 4.77
CA LEU A 47 4.74 2.48 5.14
C LEU A 47 4.12 2.53 6.55
N GLU A 48 4.76 3.21 7.50
CA GLU A 48 4.18 3.44 8.84
C GLU A 48 2.84 4.20 8.75
N ARG A 49 2.81 5.29 7.97
CA ARG A 49 1.59 6.09 7.78
C ARG A 49 0.47 5.31 7.08
N LEU A 50 0.82 4.44 6.14
CA LEU A 50 -0.15 3.57 5.47
C LEU A 50 -0.73 2.51 6.41
N LEU A 51 0.10 1.95 7.31
CA LEU A 51 -0.36 1.00 8.33
C LEU A 51 -1.33 1.67 9.31
N GLU A 52 -1.04 2.89 9.74
CA GLU A 52 -1.93 3.64 10.64
C GLU A 52 -3.25 3.98 9.94
N PHE A 53 -3.20 4.43 8.69
CA PHE A 53 -4.39 4.66 7.89
C PHE A 53 -5.27 3.42 7.73
N GLN A 54 -4.67 2.25 7.47
CA GLN A 54 -5.41 0.99 7.34
C GLN A 54 -6.05 0.58 8.68
N ARG A 55 -5.33 0.71 9.80
CA ARG A 55 -5.88 0.42 11.13
C ARG A 55 -7.09 1.30 11.45
N SER A 56 -6.98 2.61 11.25
CA SER A 56 -8.10 3.52 11.50
C SER A 56 -9.30 3.21 10.59
N ALA A 57 -9.06 2.85 9.33
CA ALA A 57 -10.13 2.48 8.41
C ALA A 57 -10.84 1.17 8.82
N ASP A 58 -10.09 0.19 9.31
CA ASP A 58 -10.65 -1.09 9.77
C ASP A 58 -11.38 -0.95 11.10
N GLU A 59 -10.90 -0.11 12.02
CA GLU A 59 -11.62 0.25 13.26
C GLU A 59 -12.97 0.90 12.96
N LEU A 60 -13.00 1.88 12.05
CA LEU A 60 -14.24 2.53 11.61
C LEU A 60 -15.25 1.53 11.04
N ARG A 61 -14.79 0.57 10.23
CA ARG A 61 -15.66 -0.50 9.69
C ARG A 61 -16.18 -1.43 10.78
N SER A 62 -15.32 -1.80 11.73
CA SER A 62 -15.67 -2.65 12.86
C SER A 62 -16.76 -2.00 13.72
N ILE A 63 -16.64 -0.70 14.02
CA ILE A 63 -17.67 0.05 14.77
C ILE A 63 -19.01 0.02 14.04
N GLY A 64 -19.01 0.26 12.72
CA GLY A 64 -20.22 0.22 11.90
C GLY A 64 -20.90 -1.16 11.88
N MET A 65 -20.14 -2.26 11.97
CA MET A 65 -20.67 -3.62 12.01
C MET A 65 -21.27 -4.04 13.36
N VAL A 66 -20.91 -3.39 14.47
CA VAL A 66 -21.43 -3.74 15.82
C VAL A 66 -22.81 -3.12 16.07
N HIS A 67 -23.23 -2.13 15.28
CA HIS A 67 -24.49 -1.37 15.46
C HIS A 67 -25.56 -1.67 14.39
N THR A 68 -25.39 -2.71 13.58
CA THR A 68 -26.38 -3.24 12.62
C THR A 68 -26.47 -4.75 12.76
#